data_AF-F0VIS3-F1
#
_entry.id   AF-F0VIS3-F1
#
_cell.length_a   1.000
_cell.length_b   1.000
_cell.length_c   1.000
_cell.angle_alpha   90.00
_cell.angle_beta   90.00
_cell.angle_gamma   90.00
#
_symmetry.space_group_name_H-M   'P 1'
#
loop_
_entity.id
_entity.type
_entity.pdbx_description
1 polymer ?
#
loop_
_entity_poly.entity_id
_entity_poly.type
_entity_poly.pdbx_seq_one_letter_code
_entity_poly.pdbx_strand_id
1 'polypeptide(L)'
;MNMEQLGTRTSASASSFLLKDVPAKRPHLRVKASVASHLQRGRPWIFRSDVLNGGELDVHAPCFVEIAAEGGGDSLGVALYNADSTVAARVFCRDRFQRIDAGFLALQLRRAADLRRRHFTHPFYRVCNGEGDDLPGIVLDRYGPHFVLQLNAAGLDDFLPVLQSVIEDVFEAELTTLLLRNDSPLRRLEKLPLTKSFLSGYRDTPVEVFENGSTFLVDLLEGDRTGWNFQQRPTREMLAPLCRRRSVLGQQGGEKETAAAPQEQALRQSKRERRS
;
A
#
# COMPACT_ATOMS: atom_id res chain seq x y z
N MET A 1 22.25 -2.19 -46.08
CA MET A 1 21.14 -2.74 -45.26
C MET A 1 21.63 -2.70 -43.83
N ASN A 2 21.50 -1.53 -43.18
CA ASN A 2 22.08 -1.27 -41.87
C ASN A 2 20.96 -1.17 -40.83
N MET A 3 21.03 -2.09 -39.86
CA MET A 3 20.46 -1.92 -38.53
C MET A 3 21.28 -0.86 -37.80
N GLU A 4 20.65 0.24 -37.41
CA GLU A 4 20.99 1.02 -36.21
C GLU A 4 19.97 2.15 -36.06
N GLN A 5 19.29 2.16 -34.91
CA GLN A 5 18.59 3.27 -34.22
C GLN A 5 17.35 2.74 -33.49
N LEU A 6 17.57 2.00 -32.40
CA LEU A 6 16.68 2.08 -31.24
C LEU A 6 17.44 2.80 -30.15
N GLY A 7 17.16 4.09 -30.01
CA GLY A 7 17.66 4.89 -28.90
C GLY A 7 17.09 4.36 -27.58
N THR A 8 17.97 3.83 -26.75
CA THR A 8 17.75 3.58 -25.33
C THR A 8 17.46 4.92 -24.65
N ARG A 9 16.22 5.14 -24.21
CA ARG A 9 15.92 6.21 -23.25
C ARG A 9 16.49 5.80 -21.89
N THR A 10 17.70 6.27 -21.62
CA THR A 10 18.37 6.17 -20.32
C THR A 10 17.51 6.87 -19.26
N SER A 11 17.01 6.12 -18.29
CA SER A 11 16.13 6.57 -17.19
C SER A 11 16.91 7.25 -16.06
N ALA A 12 17.71 8.26 -16.38
CA ALA A 12 18.45 9.04 -15.38
C ALA A 12 18.03 10.51 -15.45
N SER A 13 17.69 11.09 -14.29
CA SER A 13 17.47 12.53 -14.02
C SER A 13 16.02 13.05 -13.81
N ALA A 14 15.06 12.22 -13.39
CA ALA A 14 13.79 12.71 -12.80
C ALA A 14 13.81 12.77 -11.25
N SER A 15 14.84 12.17 -10.64
CA SER A 15 14.88 11.76 -9.22
C SER A 15 14.95 12.89 -8.19
N SER A 16 15.22 14.13 -8.58
CA SER A 16 15.42 15.25 -7.62
C SER A 16 14.17 16.10 -7.39
N PHE A 17 13.19 16.07 -8.30
CA PHE A 17 12.05 16.98 -8.28
C PHE A 17 10.91 16.49 -7.37
N LEU A 18 10.65 15.19 -7.32
CA LEU A 18 9.61 14.61 -6.45
C LEU A 18 9.95 14.72 -4.97
N LEU A 19 11.21 14.46 -4.60
CA LEU A 19 11.69 14.53 -3.20
C LEU A 19 11.73 15.95 -2.62
N LYS A 20 11.73 16.98 -3.48
CA LYS A 20 11.74 18.40 -3.09
C LYS A 20 10.50 19.09 -3.61
N ASP A 21 9.35 18.63 -3.14
CA ASP A 21 8.08 19.24 -3.48
C ASP A 21 8.03 20.72 -3.06
N VAL A 22 7.86 21.59 -4.05
CA VAL A 22 7.73 23.04 -3.90
C VAL A 22 6.35 23.42 -4.42
N PRO A 23 5.37 23.69 -3.53
CA PRO A 23 3.98 23.93 -3.92
C PRO A 23 3.82 24.97 -5.03
N ALA A 24 4.55 26.08 -4.96
CA ALA A 24 4.49 27.16 -5.95
C ALA A 24 5.06 26.78 -7.34
N LYS A 25 5.74 25.64 -7.47
CA LYS A 25 6.34 25.15 -8.73
C LYS A 25 5.61 23.93 -9.30
N ARG A 26 4.52 23.47 -8.68
CA ARG A 26 3.75 22.33 -9.18
C ARG A 26 3.12 22.68 -10.53
N PRO A 27 3.24 21.82 -11.55
CA PRO A 27 2.43 21.95 -12.75
C PRO A 27 0.93 21.87 -12.44
N HIS A 28 0.10 22.52 -13.25
CA HIS A 28 -1.35 22.47 -13.10
C HIS A 28 -1.97 21.34 -13.91
N LEU A 29 -2.69 20.44 -13.24
CA LEU A 29 -3.52 19.41 -13.86
C LEU A 29 -4.93 19.94 -14.11
N ARG A 30 -5.26 20.18 -15.38
CA ARG A 30 -6.60 20.60 -15.81
C ARG A 30 -7.47 19.38 -16.03
N VAL A 31 -8.62 19.33 -15.35
CA VAL A 31 -9.58 18.23 -15.43
C VAL A 31 -10.95 18.73 -15.87
N LYS A 32 -11.75 17.84 -16.48
CA LYS A 32 -13.16 18.12 -16.80
C LYS A 32 -13.93 18.61 -15.58
N ALA A 33 -14.90 19.49 -15.79
CA ALA A 33 -15.72 20.05 -14.71
C ALA A 33 -16.42 18.98 -13.84
N SER A 34 -16.80 17.83 -14.41
CA SER A 34 -17.42 16.72 -13.69
C SER A 34 -16.53 16.12 -12.61
N VAL A 35 -15.19 16.16 -12.79
CA VAL A 35 -14.22 15.64 -11.82
C VAL A 35 -14.25 16.43 -10.53
N ALA A 36 -14.40 17.76 -10.57
CA ALA A 36 -14.46 18.58 -9.36
C ALA A 36 -15.54 18.09 -8.39
N SER A 37 -16.71 17.76 -8.93
CA SER A 37 -17.84 17.23 -8.16
C SER A 37 -17.56 15.83 -7.58
N HIS A 38 -16.75 15.01 -8.27
CA HIS A 38 -16.30 13.70 -7.77
C HIS A 38 -15.28 13.83 -6.63
N LEU A 39 -14.30 14.71 -6.78
CA LEU A 39 -13.27 14.97 -5.76
C LEU A 39 -13.88 15.54 -4.48
N GLN A 40 -14.85 16.45 -4.61
CA GLN A 40 -15.60 17.00 -3.47
C GLN A 40 -16.34 15.91 -2.68
N ARG A 41 -16.88 14.90 -3.37
CA ARG A 41 -17.51 13.71 -2.77
C ARG A 41 -16.51 12.66 -2.24
N GLY A 42 -15.21 12.96 -2.27
CA GLY A 42 -14.17 12.11 -1.70
C GLY A 42 -13.66 11.00 -2.63
N ARG A 43 -13.95 11.05 -3.94
CA ARG A 43 -13.30 10.14 -4.89
C ARG A 43 -11.85 10.60 -5.10
N PRO A 44 -10.83 9.79 -4.77
CA PRO A 44 -9.43 10.25 -4.76
C PRO A 44 -8.71 10.02 -6.10
N TRP A 45 -9.43 9.62 -7.15
CA TRP A 45 -8.86 9.20 -8.43
C TRP A 45 -9.31 10.10 -9.57
N ILE A 46 -8.36 10.48 -10.41
CA ILE A 46 -8.58 11.18 -11.67
C ILE A 46 -8.16 10.22 -12.79
N PHE A 47 -9.11 9.86 -13.65
CA PHE A 47 -8.84 8.96 -14.76
C PHE A 47 -8.21 9.70 -15.94
N ARG A 48 -7.42 8.99 -16.73
CA ARG A 48 -6.76 9.54 -17.93
C ARG A 48 -7.75 10.19 -18.89
N SER A 49 -8.96 9.65 -19.01
CA SER A 49 -10.04 10.19 -19.86
C SER A 49 -10.54 11.57 -19.42
N ASP A 50 -10.25 11.99 -18.19
CA ASP A 50 -10.74 13.26 -17.63
C ASP A 50 -9.66 14.35 -17.56
N VAL A 51 -8.43 14.02 -17.95
CA VAL A 51 -7.30 14.95 -18.04
C VAL A 51 -7.37 15.72 -19.36
N LEU A 52 -7.36 17.06 -19.28
CA LEU A 52 -7.53 17.95 -20.44
C LEU A 52 -6.20 18.42 -21.03
N ASN A 53 -5.14 18.46 -20.24
CA ASN A 53 -3.82 18.94 -20.65
C ASN A 53 -2.72 17.88 -20.52
N GLY A 54 -3.08 16.61 -20.76
CA GLY A 54 -2.16 15.48 -20.63
C GLY A 54 -0.88 15.66 -21.46
N GLY A 55 -1.00 16.07 -22.73
CA GLY A 55 0.17 16.26 -23.60
C GLY A 55 1.20 17.28 -23.09
N GLU A 56 0.75 18.32 -22.37
CA GLU A 56 1.63 19.31 -21.72
C GLU A 56 2.28 18.75 -20.44
N LEU A 57 1.55 17.93 -19.68
CA LEU A 57 1.99 17.42 -18.38
C LEU A 57 2.80 16.12 -18.44
N ASP A 58 2.63 15.32 -19.48
CA ASP A 58 3.23 13.99 -19.58
C ASP A 58 4.76 14.04 -19.50
N VAL A 59 5.39 15.13 -19.95
CA VAL A 59 6.85 15.34 -19.88
C VAL A 59 7.38 15.49 -18.45
N HIS A 60 6.51 15.80 -17.50
CA HIS A 60 6.86 15.94 -16.08
C HIS A 60 6.53 14.69 -15.27
N ALA A 61 5.86 13.68 -15.84
CA ALA A 61 5.44 12.50 -15.10
C ALA A 61 6.64 11.57 -14.76
N PRO A 62 6.65 10.93 -13.57
CA PRO A 62 5.73 11.16 -12.45
C PRO A 62 6.06 12.45 -11.68
N CYS A 63 5.03 13.22 -11.28
CA CYS A 63 5.21 14.44 -10.48
C CYS A 63 3.99 14.77 -9.60
N PHE A 64 4.19 15.64 -8.60
CA PHE A 64 3.08 16.28 -7.92
C PHE A 64 2.53 17.43 -8.75
N VAL A 65 1.20 17.50 -8.83
CA VAL A 65 0.46 18.51 -9.59
C VAL A 65 -0.56 19.20 -8.70
N GLU A 66 -0.82 20.47 -8.99
CA GLU A 66 -1.97 21.19 -8.44
C GLU A 66 -3.18 20.98 -9.36
N ILE A 67 -4.31 20.54 -8.80
CA ILE A 67 -5.50 20.18 -9.59
C ILE A 67 -6.36 21.43 -9.81
N ALA A 68 -6.78 21.66 -11.06
CA ALA A 68 -7.65 22.76 -11.46
C ALA A 68 -8.77 22.26 -12.41
N ALA A 69 -9.96 22.84 -12.31
CA ALA A 69 -11.07 22.53 -13.23
C ALA A 69 -10.91 23.22 -14.59
N GLU A 70 -11.60 22.70 -15.61
CA GLU A 70 -11.65 23.16 -17.02
C GLU A 70 -11.93 24.67 -17.19
N GLY A 71 -12.65 25.30 -16.26
CA GLY A 71 -12.96 26.73 -16.26
C GLY A 71 -12.04 27.60 -15.39
N GLY A 72 -10.97 27.03 -14.82
CA GLY A 72 -10.18 27.68 -13.77
C GLY A 72 -10.90 27.70 -12.43
N GLY A 73 -10.49 28.60 -11.54
CA GLY A 73 -11.03 28.73 -10.18
C GLY A 73 -10.09 28.21 -9.11
N ASP A 74 -10.66 27.95 -7.92
CA ASP A 74 -9.89 27.49 -6.76
C ASP A 74 -9.27 26.10 -7.01
N SER A 75 -8.11 25.89 -6.39
CA SER A 75 -7.45 24.60 -6.42
C SER A 75 -8.34 23.50 -5.83
N LEU A 76 -8.34 22.34 -6.49
CA LEU A 76 -9.04 21.14 -6.03
C LEU A 76 -8.14 20.25 -5.17
N GLY A 77 -6.87 20.62 -5.00
CA GLY A 77 -5.90 19.92 -4.18
C GLY A 77 -4.64 19.52 -4.94
N VAL A 78 -3.95 18.53 -4.38
CA VAL A 78 -2.65 18.04 -4.83
C VAL A 78 -2.78 16.57 -5.16
N ALA A 79 -2.25 16.16 -6.31
CA ALA A 79 -2.20 14.76 -6.70
C ALA A 79 -0.80 14.35 -7.16
N LEU A 80 -0.51 13.05 -7.02
CA LEU A 80 0.59 12.40 -7.72
C LEU A 80 0.10 11.97 -9.10
N TYR A 81 0.73 12.51 -10.14
CA TYR A 81 0.38 12.31 -11.54
C TYR A 81 1.31 11.32 -12.21
N ASN A 82 0.73 10.39 -12.97
CA ASN A 82 1.44 9.46 -13.84
C ASN A 82 0.75 9.41 -15.22
N ALA A 83 1.49 9.75 -16.28
CA ALA A 83 0.99 9.77 -17.66
C ALA A 83 0.57 8.38 -18.17
N ASP A 84 1.19 7.34 -17.63
CA ASP A 84 1.09 5.97 -18.13
C ASP A 84 0.02 5.11 -17.45
N SER A 85 -0.67 5.63 -16.44
CA SER A 85 -1.68 4.92 -15.67
C SER A 85 -3.10 5.28 -16.12
N THR A 86 -4.02 4.29 -16.09
CA THR A 86 -5.46 4.55 -16.29
C THR A 86 -5.99 5.51 -15.22
N VAL A 87 -5.51 5.36 -13.98
CA VAL A 87 -5.69 6.35 -12.91
C VAL A 87 -4.53 7.34 -13.02
N ALA A 88 -4.69 8.33 -13.90
CA ALA A 88 -3.64 9.28 -14.23
C ALA A 88 -3.20 10.14 -13.05
N ALA A 89 -4.07 10.37 -12.07
CA ALA A 89 -3.69 11.07 -10.84
C ALA A 89 -4.40 10.54 -9.61
N ARG A 90 -3.66 10.49 -8.49
CA ARG A 90 -4.16 10.10 -7.16
C ARG A 90 -4.00 11.26 -6.18
N VAL A 91 -5.11 11.68 -5.59
CA VAL A 91 -5.15 12.87 -4.71
C VAL A 91 -4.54 12.56 -3.35
N PHE A 92 -3.56 13.36 -2.93
CA PHE A 92 -2.92 13.28 -1.62
C PHE A 92 -3.60 14.17 -0.57
N CYS A 93 -3.94 15.40 -0.95
CA CYS A 93 -4.59 16.34 -0.03
C CYS A 93 -5.34 17.43 -0.79
N ARG A 94 -6.20 18.17 -0.08
CA ARG A 94 -6.96 19.31 -0.65
C ARG A 94 -6.25 20.65 -0.51
N ASP A 95 -5.29 20.75 0.41
CA ASP A 95 -4.53 21.98 0.62
C ASP A 95 -3.43 22.11 -0.43
N ARG A 96 -3.58 23.08 -1.34
CA ARG A 96 -2.61 23.37 -2.40
C ARG A 96 -1.23 23.77 -1.87
N PHE A 97 -1.13 24.26 -0.63
CA PHE A 97 0.13 24.69 -0.02
C PHE A 97 0.81 23.60 0.79
N GLN A 98 0.11 22.51 1.12
CA GLN A 98 0.68 21.38 1.83
C GLN A 98 1.79 20.76 1.00
N ARG A 99 2.99 20.64 1.60
CA ARG A 99 4.12 19.93 1.03
C ARG A 99 3.98 18.43 1.25
N ILE A 100 4.33 17.62 0.25
CA ILE A 100 4.39 16.16 0.38
C ILE A 100 5.83 15.78 0.68
N ASP A 101 6.18 15.84 1.97
CA ASP A 101 7.51 15.55 2.51
C ASP A 101 7.44 14.50 3.64
N ALA A 102 8.58 14.24 4.27
CA ALA A 102 8.68 13.30 5.39
C ALA A 102 7.71 13.64 6.54
N GLY A 103 7.51 14.94 6.82
CA GLY A 103 6.61 15.39 7.89
C GLY A 103 5.14 15.10 7.56
N PHE A 104 4.73 15.37 6.32
CA PHE A 104 3.40 15.00 5.84
C PHE A 104 3.16 13.49 5.90
N LEU A 105 4.10 12.69 5.38
CA LEU A 105 4.00 11.23 5.37
C LEU A 105 3.94 10.67 6.80
N ALA A 106 4.77 11.18 7.71
CA ALA A 106 4.75 10.78 9.12
C ALA A 106 3.43 11.13 9.80
N LEU A 107 2.87 12.32 9.54
CA LEU A 107 1.58 12.73 10.10
C LEU A 107 0.47 11.78 9.66
N GLN A 108 0.38 11.48 8.36
CA GLN A 108 -0.66 10.58 7.82
C GLN A 108 -0.47 9.14 8.31
N LEU A 109 0.77 8.65 8.36
CA LEU A 109 1.06 7.32 8.87
C LEU A 109 0.71 7.18 10.36
N ARG A 110 1.01 8.19 11.18
CA ARG A 110 0.62 8.22 12.61
C ARG A 110 -0.89 8.21 12.77
N ARG A 111 -1.63 9.00 11.97
CA ARG A 111 -3.11 8.99 11.97
C ARG A 111 -3.65 7.60 11.65
N ALA A 112 -3.12 6.96 10.62
CA ALA A 112 -3.51 5.61 10.22
C ALA A 112 -3.21 4.60 11.34
N ALA A 113 -2.02 4.66 11.93
CA ALA A 113 -1.59 3.79 13.04
C ALA A 113 -2.47 3.97 14.29
N ASP A 114 -2.73 5.21 14.69
CA ASP A 114 -3.55 5.53 15.87
C ASP A 114 -4.99 5.06 15.70
N LEU A 115 -5.55 5.13 14.49
CA LEU A 115 -6.85 4.53 14.21
C LEU A 115 -6.82 3.02 14.47
N ARG A 116 -5.80 2.29 13.99
CA ARG A 116 -5.72 0.83 14.18
C ARG A 116 -5.48 0.46 15.64
N ARG A 117 -4.64 1.19 16.36
CA ARG A 117 -4.39 0.98 17.80
C ARG A 117 -5.68 1.07 18.63
N ARG A 118 -6.69 1.83 18.19
CA ARG A 118 -8.02 1.90 18.85
C ARG A 118 -8.91 0.69 18.56
N HIS A 119 -8.70 0.01 17.43
CA HIS A 119 -9.58 -1.06 16.95
C HIS A 119 -9.00 -2.47 17.10
N PHE A 120 -7.68 -2.60 17.29
CA PHE A 120 -7.02 -3.90 17.37
C PHE A 120 -6.24 -4.04 18.68
N THR A 121 -6.52 -5.12 19.41
CA THR A 121 -5.83 -5.47 20.66
C THR A 121 -4.48 -6.15 20.41
N HIS A 122 -4.33 -6.82 19.26
CA HIS A 122 -3.10 -7.50 18.87
C HIS A 122 -2.48 -6.83 17.63
N PRO A 123 -1.14 -6.80 17.51
CA PRO A 123 -0.40 -6.12 16.45
C PRO A 123 -0.43 -6.85 15.08
N PHE A 124 -1.58 -7.38 14.69
CA PHE A 124 -1.77 -8.05 13.40
C PHE A 124 -2.89 -7.34 12.65
N TYR A 125 -2.55 -6.46 11.71
CA TYR A 125 -3.53 -5.68 10.93
C TYR A 125 -2.86 -4.89 9.80
N ARG A 126 -3.69 -4.39 8.87
CA ARG A 126 -3.29 -3.37 7.91
C ARG A 126 -3.19 -2.00 8.57
N VAL A 127 -1.99 -1.45 8.67
CA VAL A 127 -1.72 -0.11 9.20
C VAL A 127 -2.18 0.96 8.21
N CYS A 128 -1.74 0.85 6.95
CA CYS A 128 -2.03 1.82 5.89
C CYS A 128 -2.69 1.11 4.71
N ASN A 129 -3.84 1.62 4.26
CA ASN A 129 -4.67 1.07 3.20
C ASN A 129 -4.84 2.06 2.03
N GLY A 130 -3.72 2.58 1.53
CA GLY A 130 -3.68 3.44 0.36
C GLY A 130 -4.46 4.74 0.54
N GLU A 131 -5.34 5.00 -0.42
CA GLU A 131 -6.20 6.18 -0.45
C GLU A 131 -7.14 6.29 0.77
N GLY A 132 -7.46 5.17 1.44
CA GLY A 132 -8.30 5.19 2.64
C GLY A 132 -7.64 5.87 3.84
N ASP A 133 -6.33 6.09 3.80
CA ASP A 133 -5.53 6.72 4.85
C ASP A 133 -4.78 7.98 4.35
N ASP A 134 -5.27 8.56 3.25
CA ASP A 134 -4.63 9.67 2.50
C ASP A 134 -3.14 9.42 2.16
N LEU A 135 -2.79 8.15 1.91
CA LEU A 135 -1.47 7.74 1.44
C LEU A 135 -1.63 6.92 0.15
N PRO A 136 -2.08 7.53 -0.97
CA PRO A 136 -2.46 6.80 -2.18
C PRO A 136 -1.34 5.88 -2.68
N GLY A 137 -1.70 4.63 -2.98
CA GLY A 137 -0.75 3.64 -3.47
C GLY A 137 0.19 3.04 -2.41
N ILE A 138 0.14 3.48 -1.15
CA ILE A 138 0.96 2.93 -0.06
C ILE A 138 0.15 1.92 0.76
N VAL A 139 0.65 0.69 0.85
CA VAL A 139 0.10 -0.34 1.73
C VAL A 139 1.14 -0.71 2.76
N LEU A 140 0.76 -0.72 4.04
CA LEU A 140 1.62 -1.18 5.13
C LEU A 140 0.84 -2.16 6.00
N ASP A 141 1.26 -3.41 6.00
CA ASP A 141 0.70 -4.47 6.83
C ASP A 141 1.65 -4.78 8.00
N ARG A 142 1.07 -5.06 9.17
CA ARG A 142 1.80 -5.36 10.40
C ARG A 142 1.52 -6.78 10.87
N TYR A 143 2.59 -7.50 11.17
CA TYR A 143 2.65 -8.89 11.60
C TYR A 143 3.47 -8.98 12.89
N GLY A 144 2.89 -8.52 14.00
CA GLY A 144 3.63 -8.37 15.25
C GLY A 144 4.69 -7.27 15.11
N PRO A 145 5.99 -7.60 15.28
CA PRO A 145 7.08 -6.66 15.08
C PRO A 145 7.58 -6.59 13.62
N HIS A 146 6.98 -7.35 12.70
CA HIS A 146 7.36 -7.37 11.29
C HIS A 146 6.37 -6.56 10.43
N PHE A 147 6.89 -5.72 9.55
CA PHE A 147 6.09 -4.86 8.68
C PHE A 147 6.36 -5.19 7.22
N VAL A 148 5.30 -5.20 6.42
CA VAL A 148 5.37 -5.45 4.98
C VAL A 148 4.81 -4.22 4.24
N LEU A 149 5.68 -3.56 3.48
CA LEU A 149 5.39 -2.37 2.69
C LEU A 149 5.16 -2.75 1.22
N GLN A 150 4.13 -2.17 0.60
CA GLN A 150 3.98 -2.14 -0.85
C GLN A 150 3.76 -0.71 -1.33
N LEU A 151 4.42 -0.37 -2.43
CA LEU A 151 4.24 0.87 -3.16
C LEU A 151 3.61 0.52 -4.51
N ASN A 152 2.44 1.06 -4.81
CA ASN A 152 1.63 0.67 -5.97
C ASN A 152 1.29 1.83 -6.90
N ALA A 153 2.01 2.95 -6.80
CA ALA A 153 1.84 4.11 -7.67
C ALA A 153 3.21 4.63 -8.12
N ALA A 154 3.32 5.04 -9.39
CA ALA A 154 4.57 5.58 -9.92
C ALA A 154 4.98 6.88 -9.20
N GLY A 155 6.28 7.06 -8.98
CA GLY A 155 6.84 8.15 -8.18
C GLY A 155 7.02 7.81 -6.69
N LEU A 156 6.31 6.82 -6.15
CA LEU A 156 6.52 6.39 -4.75
C LEU A 156 7.85 5.67 -4.53
N ASP A 157 8.38 4.99 -5.56
CA ASP A 157 9.69 4.33 -5.48
C ASP A 157 10.82 5.34 -5.16
N ASP A 158 10.70 6.59 -5.63
CA ASP A 158 11.64 7.67 -5.30
C ASP A 158 11.55 8.08 -3.83
N PHE A 159 10.36 7.93 -3.22
CA PHE A 159 10.11 8.20 -1.80
C PHE A 159 10.52 7.03 -0.90
N LEU A 160 10.95 5.89 -1.43
CA LEU A 160 11.24 4.70 -0.62
C LEU A 160 12.20 4.98 0.54
N PRO A 161 13.33 5.69 0.38
CA PRO A 161 14.22 6.00 1.51
C PRO A 161 13.55 6.88 2.57
N VAL A 162 12.72 7.83 2.15
CA VAL A 162 11.97 8.72 3.07
C VAL A 162 10.90 7.92 3.82
N LEU A 163 10.14 7.08 3.11
CA LEU A 163 9.11 6.23 3.69
C LEU A 163 9.71 5.22 4.66
N GLN A 164 10.85 4.62 4.32
CA GLN A 164 11.56 3.72 5.23
C GLN A 164 11.88 4.43 6.55
N SER A 165 12.55 5.60 6.49
CA SER A 165 12.88 6.38 7.69
C SER A 165 11.64 6.79 8.47
N VAL A 166 10.58 7.25 7.79
CA VAL A 166 9.31 7.63 8.44
C VAL A 166 8.66 6.44 9.15
N ILE A 167 8.66 5.26 8.53
CA ILE A 167 8.08 4.04 9.13
C ILE A 167 8.91 3.63 10.36
N GLU A 168 10.23 3.63 10.23
CA GLU A 168 11.15 3.30 11.33
C GLU A 168 10.97 4.28 12.52
N ASP A 169 10.85 5.59 12.26
CA ASP A 169 10.61 6.60 13.32
C ASP A 169 9.23 6.49 13.96
N VAL A 170 8.20 6.12 13.20
CA VAL A 170 6.82 6.00 13.72
C VAL A 170 6.65 4.74 14.56
N PHE A 171 7.41 3.68 14.26
CA PHE A 171 7.31 2.36 14.89
C PHE A 171 8.59 1.91 15.58
N GLU A 172 9.49 2.82 15.96
CA GLU A 172 10.86 2.53 16.45
C GLU A 172 10.91 1.42 17.51
N ALA A 173 10.07 1.51 18.55
CA ALA A 173 10.03 0.52 19.64
C ALA A 173 9.28 -0.78 19.28
N GLU A 174 8.62 -0.80 18.12
CA GLU A 174 7.68 -1.86 17.70
C GLU A 174 8.17 -2.63 16.47
N LEU A 175 9.11 -2.09 15.70
CA LEU A 175 9.56 -2.61 14.41
C LEU A 175 10.89 -3.35 14.56
N THR A 176 10.90 -4.62 14.17
CA THR A 176 12.13 -5.44 14.06
C THR A 176 12.51 -5.69 12.61
N THR A 177 11.53 -5.71 11.70
CA THR A 177 11.78 -6.00 10.29
C THR A 177 10.85 -5.20 9.41
N LEU A 178 11.38 -4.58 8.36
CA LEU A 178 10.63 -3.95 7.30
C LEU A 178 10.94 -4.65 5.97
N LEU A 179 9.95 -5.31 5.40
CA LEU A 179 10.03 -6.01 4.13
C LEU A 179 9.30 -5.21 3.04
N LEU A 180 9.96 -4.99 1.90
CA LEU A 180 9.33 -4.49 0.69
C LEU A 180 8.77 -5.67 -0.13
N ARG A 181 7.46 -5.67 -0.39
CA ARG A 181 6.74 -6.63 -1.26
C ARG A 181 6.14 -5.91 -2.46
N ASN A 182 7.00 -5.39 -3.32
CA ASN A 182 6.61 -4.72 -4.57
C ASN A 182 6.39 -5.73 -5.72
N ASP A 183 5.75 -6.86 -5.44
CA ASP A 183 5.43 -7.92 -6.39
C ASP A 183 3.92 -7.97 -6.75
N SER A 184 3.15 -7.00 -6.26
CA SER A 184 1.74 -6.82 -6.60
C SER A 184 1.52 -6.70 -8.12
N PRO A 185 0.54 -7.42 -8.71
CA PRO A 185 0.18 -7.28 -10.12
C PRO A 185 -0.21 -5.84 -10.51
N LEU A 186 -0.69 -5.03 -9.55
CA LEU A 186 -1.05 -3.63 -9.79
C LEU A 186 0.13 -2.79 -10.28
N ARG A 187 1.36 -3.12 -9.88
CA ARG A 187 2.57 -2.40 -10.32
C ARG A 187 2.79 -2.50 -11.83
N ARG A 188 2.31 -3.57 -12.48
CA ARG A 188 2.35 -3.69 -13.95
C ARG A 188 1.48 -2.65 -14.64
N LEU A 189 0.36 -2.27 -14.03
CA LEU A 189 -0.54 -1.22 -14.55
C LEU A 189 0.11 0.17 -14.46
N GLU A 190 1.08 0.35 -13.56
CA GLU A 190 1.86 1.58 -13.37
C GLU A 190 3.23 1.51 -14.08
N LYS A 191 3.50 0.43 -14.85
CA LYS A 191 4.79 0.14 -15.52
C LYS A 191 6.00 0.11 -14.58
N LEU A 192 5.79 -0.32 -13.34
CA LEU A 192 6.85 -0.39 -12.33
C LEU A 192 7.50 -1.78 -12.28
N PRO A 193 8.79 -1.86 -11.93
CA PRO A 193 9.46 -3.14 -11.72
C PRO A 193 8.87 -3.86 -10.51
N LEU A 194 8.91 -5.20 -10.56
CA LEU A 194 8.54 -6.05 -9.44
C LEU A 194 9.78 -6.36 -8.60
N THR A 195 9.73 -6.07 -7.30
CA THR A 195 10.86 -6.28 -6.40
C THR A 195 10.41 -6.81 -5.04
N LYS A 196 11.28 -7.58 -4.39
CA LYS A 196 11.16 -7.99 -2.99
C LYS A 196 12.50 -7.79 -2.31
N SER A 197 12.53 -7.18 -1.14
CA SER A 197 13.77 -7.00 -0.38
C SER A 197 13.49 -6.62 1.07
N PHE A 198 14.34 -7.06 1.99
CA PHE A 198 14.36 -6.49 3.34
C PHE A 198 14.99 -5.11 3.29
N LEU A 199 14.27 -4.11 3.79
CA LEU A 199 14.75 -2.72 3.90
C LEU A 199 15.50 -2.50 5.20
N SER A 200 15.00 -3.12 6.29
CA SER A 200 15.67 -3.16 7.58
C SER A 200 15.34 -4.44 8.34
N GLY A 201 16.31 -4.90 9.13
CA GLY A 201 16.26 -6.18 9.81
C GLY A 201 16.18 -7.38 8.84
N TYR A 202 15.98 -8.55 9.41
CA TYR A 202 15.79 -9.80 8.67
C TYR A 202 14.91 -10.74 9.49
N ARG A 203 14.08 -11.52 8.81
CA ARG A 203 13.25 -12.55 9.45
C ARG A 203 12.98 -13.72 8.50
N ASP A 204 13.24 -14.93 8.96
CA ASP A 204 12.78 -16.15 8.29
C ASP A 204 11.26 -16.29 8.35
N THR A 205 10.66 -16.79 7.27
CA THR A 205 9.22 -17.07 7.16
C THR A 205 8.99 -18.59 7.20
N PRO A 206 7.81 -19.08 7.65
CA PRO A 206 6.61 -18.35 8.02
C PRO A 206 6.67 -17.71 9.42
N VAL A 207 5.83 -16.71 9.66
CA VAL A 207 5.61 -16.09 10.98
C VAL A 207 4.23 -16.46 11.52
N GLU A 208 4.08 -16.47 12.84
CA GLU A 208 2.79 -16.65 13.50
C GLU A 208 1.96 -15.37 13.42
N VAL A 209 0.69 -15.51 13.02
CA VAL A 209 -0.29 -14.43 12.97
C VAL A 209 -1.48 -14.81 13.83
N PHE A 210 -1.74 -14.01 14.86
CA PHE A 210 -2.90 -14.21 15.72
C PHE A 210 -4.08 -13.36 15.26
N GLU A 211 -5.20 -14.02 14.96
CA GLU A 211 -6.44 -13.37 14.53
C GLU A 211 -7.66 -14.19 14.99
N ASN A 212 -8.68 -13.50 15.53
CA ASN A 212 -9.97 -14.11 15.91
C ASN A 212 -9.84 -15.33 16.85
N GLY A 213 -8.85 -15.32 17.76
CA GLY A 213 -8.62 -16.42 18.70
C GLY A 213 -7.90 -17.63 18.11
N SER A 214 -7.35 -17.52 16.90
CA SER A 214 -6.59 -18.57 16.21
C SER A 214 -5.24 -18.07 15.72
N THR A 215 -4.27 -18.98 15.60
CA THR A 215 -2.93 -18.69 15.09
C THR A 215 -2.76 -19.32 13.71
N PHE A 216 -2.25 -18.53 12.78
CA PHE A 216 -1.97 -18.93 11.40
C PHE A 216 -0.48 -18.81 11.11
N LEU A 217 0.05 -19.68 10.25
CA LEU A 217 1.41 -19.55 9.74
C LEU A 217 1.38 -18.79 8.41
N VAL A 218 2.11 -17.68 8.34
CA VAL A 218 2.07 -16.77 7.20
C VAL A 218 3.46 -16.57 6.62
N ASP A 219 3.61 -16.89 5.34
CA ASP A 219 4.83 -16.59 4.59
C ASP A 219 4.83 -15.13 4.14
N LEU A 220 5.69 -14.29 4.73
CA LEU A 220 5.79 -12.88 4.38
C LEU A 220 6.49 -12.63 3.04
N LEU A 221 7.28 -13.59 2.53
CA LEU A 221 8.04 -13.45 1.29
C LEU A 221 7.28 -14.00 0.08
N GLU A 222 6.67 -15.17 0.20
CA GLU A 222 5.99 -15.86 -0.91
C GLU A 222 4.48 -16.00 -0.73
N GLY A 223 3.93 -15.63 0.43
CA GLY A 223 2.49 -15.64 0.65
C GLY A 223 1.73 -14.64 -0.25
N ASP A 224 0.46 -14.93 -0.50
CA ASP A 224 -0.42 -14.11 -1.33
C ASP A 224 -0.51 -12.66 -0.82
N ARG A 225 -0.59 -11.69 -1.73
CA ARG A 225 -0.56 -10.25 -1.46
C ARG A 225 0.67 -9.81 -0.67
N THR A 226 0.54 -9.65 0.64
CA THR A 226 1.59 -9.25 1.59
C THR A 226 1.89 -10.37 2.60
N GLY A 227 1.33 -11.57 2.39
CA GLY A 227 1.36 -12.71 3.29
C GLY A 227 -0.04 -13.14 3.74
N TRP A 228 -0.86 -12.20 4.23
CA TRP A 228 -2.17 -12.50 4.78
C TRP A 228 -3.24 -11.50 4.33
N ASN A 229 -4.43 -12.01 4.01
CA ASN A 229 -5.55 -11.17 3.62
C ASN A 229 -6.33 -10.67 4.85
N PHE A 230 -5.87 -9.56 5.45
CA PHE A 230 -6.55 -8.93 6.59
C PHE A 230 -7.98 -8.45 6.27
N GLN A 231 -8.32 -8.16 5.00
CA GLN A 231 -9.67 -7.71 4.63
C GLN A 231 -10.73 -8.81 4.84
N GLN A 232 -10.33 -10.08 4.89
CA GLN A 232 -11.23 -11.21 5.15
C GLN A 232 -11.36 -11.53 6.64
N ARG A 233 -10.75 -10.74 7.55
CA ARG A 233 -10.89 -10.94 9.00
C ARG A 233 -12.36 -10.97 9.45
N PRO A 234 -13.23 -10.03 9.05
CA PRO A 234 -14.63 -10.06 9.46
C PRO A 234 -15.37 -11.29 8.90
N THR A 235 -15.04 -11.70 7.67
CA THR A 235 -15.59 -12.91 7.07
C THR A 235 -15.20 -14.15 7.87
N ARG A 236 -13.91 -14.29 8.23
CA ARG A 236 -13.42 -15.41 9.03
C ARG A 236 -14.06 -15.43 10.42
N GLU A 237 -14.21 -14.27 11.05
CA GLU A 237 -14.89 -14.12 12.34
C GLU A 237 -16.35 -14.58 12.26
N MET A 238 -17.08 -14.11 11.25
CA MET A 238 -18.47 -14.47 11.02
C MET A 238 -18.66 -15.96 10.72
N LEU A 239 -17.76 -16.57 9.94
CA LEU A 239 -17.85 -17.96 9.52
C LEU A 239 -17.48 -18.95 10.63
N ALA A 240 -16.54 -18.61 11.52
CA ALA A 240 -16.04 -19.50 12.58
C ALA A 240 -17.15 -20.23 13.37
N PRO A 241 -18.20 -19.56 13.90
CA PRO A 241 -19.27 -20.27 14.61
C PRO A 241 -20.12 -21.19 13.72
N LEU A 242 -20.27 -20.86 12.42
CA LEU A 242 -21.07 -21.63 11.47
C LEU A 242 -20.41 -22.95 11.06
N CYS A 243 -19.07 -23.00 11.13
CA CYS A 243 -18.26 -24.16 10.75
C CYS A 243 -18.14 -25.21 11.88
N ARG A 244 -18.56 -24.88 13.11
CA ARG A 244 -18.35 -25.72 14.29
C ARG A 244 -18.98 -27.11 14.11
N ARG A 245 -18.17 -28.16 14.26
CA ARG A 245 -18.56 -29.59 14.13
C ARG A 245 -19.14 -29.95 12.75
N ARG A 246 -18.74 -29.25 11.70
CA ARG A 246 -19.14 -29.55 10.31
C ARG A 246 -17.91 -29.84 9.47
N SER A 247 -18.10 -30.65 8.44
CA SER A 247 -17.15 -30.72 7.33
C SER A 247 -17.43 -29.53 6.42
N VAL A 248 -16.42 -28.68 6.23
CA VAL A 248 -16.54 -27.45 5.44
C VAL A 248 -15.53 -27.53 4.32
N LEU A 249 -15.96 -27.21 3.10
CA LEU A 249 -15.08 -27.09 1.94
C LEU A 249 -14.56 -25.65 1.88
N GLY A 250 -13.25 -25.47 2.07
CA GLY A 250 -12.55 -24.22 1.81
C GLY A 250 -11.90 -24.26 0.43
N GLN A 251 -12.06 -23.20 -0.37
CA GLN A 251 -11.45 -23.11 -1.69
C GLN A 251 -10.49 -21.91 -1.74
N GLN A 252 -9.37 -21.98 -1.02
CA GLN A 252 -8.10 -21.30 -1.36
C GLN A 252 -6.92 -22.03 -0.70
N GLY A 253 -5.97 -22.51 -1.51
CA GLY A 253 -4.62 -22.91 -1.08
C GLY A 253 -4.49 -24.15 -0.18
N GLY A 254 -4.41 -25.34 -0.78
CA GLY A 254 -3.53 -26.44 -0.33
C GLY A 254 -3.74 -27.16 1.00
N GLU A 255 -4.44 -26.60 2.00
CA GLU A 255 -4.55 -27.24 3.32
C GLU A 255 -6.01 -27.49 3.69
N LYS A 256 -6.32 -28.77 3.96
CA LYS A 256 -7.57 -29.17 4.62
C LYS A 256 -7.50 -28.72 6.08
N GLU A 257 -7.95 -27.52 6.39
CA GLU A 257 -8.21 -27.14 7.77
C GLU A 257 -9.49 -27.81 8.27
N THR A 258 -9.33 -28.80 9.15
CA THR A 258 -10.44 -29.28 9.97
C THR A 258 -10.55 -28.35 11.18
N ALA A 259 -11.70 -27.70 11.34
CA ALA A 259 -11.99 -26.87 12.51
C ALA A 259 -12.07 -27.75 13.78
N ALA A 260 -10.92 -28.04 14.39
CA ALA A 260 -10.85 -28.63 15.72
C ALA A 260 -10.85 -27.51 16.76
N ALA A 261 -11.55 -27.71 17.87
CA ALA A 261 -11.66 -26.71 18.93
C ALA A 261 -10.28 -26.41 19.55
N PRO A 262 -10.02 -25.18 20.05
CA PRO A 262 -8.71 -24.77 20.58
C PRO A 262 -8.13 -25.69 21.66
N GLN A 263 -8.99 -26.40 22.41
CA GLN A 263 -8.56 -27.33 23.47
C GLN A 263 -8.04 -28.69 22.94
N GLU A 264 -8.38 -29.10 21.71
CA GLU A 264 -7.93 -30.39 21.16
C GLU A 264 -6.54 -30.31 20.50
N GLN A 265 -6.12 -29.14 20.03
CA GLN A 265 -4.79 -28.95 19.43
C GLN A 265 -3.69 -28.99 20.50
N ALA A 266 -3.88 -28.33 21.65
CA ALA A 266 -2.95 -28.37 22.78
C ALA A 266 -2.75 -29.80 23.32
N LEU A 267 -3.81 -30.62 23.35
CA LEU A 267 -3.74 -32.00 23.83
C LEU A 267 -3.06 -32.96 22.84
N ARG A 268 -3.08 -32.65 21.53
CA ARG A 268 -2.36 -33.42 20.50
C ARG A 268 -0.87 -33.13 20.52
N GLN A 269 -0.47 -31.89 20.79
CA GLN A 269 0.93 -31.50 20.90
C GLN A 269 1.57 -32.10 22.16
N SER A 270 0.89 -32.06 23.30
CA SER A 270 1.38 -32.66 24.57
C SER A 270 1.50 -34.18 24.53
N LYS A 271 0.73 -34.87 23.68
CA LYS A 271 0.84 -36.33 23.47
C LYS A 271 1.97 -36.72 22.53
N ARG A 272 2.41 -35.79 21.66
CA ARG A 272 3.51 -36.03 20.71
C ARG A 272 4.87 -35.86 21.38
N GLU A 273 5.00 -34.91 22.31
CA GLU A 273 6.21 -34.67 23.11
C GLU A 273 6.46 -35.74 24.18
N ARG A 274 5.42 -36.47 24.61
CA ARG A 274 5.56 -37.60 25.56
C ARG A 274 5.91 -38.93 24.91
N ARG A 275 6.09 -38.96 23.59
CA ARG A 275 6.44 -40.17 22.81
C ARG A 275 7.78 -40.08 22.08
N SER A 276 8.53 -39.00 22.30
CA SER A 276 9.96 -38.84 21.95
C SER A 276 10.79 -38.94 23.22
#